data_AF-A0AAX1VQS7-F1
#
_entry.id   AF-A0AAX1VQS7-F1
#
_cell.length_a   1.000
_cell.length_b   1.000
_cell.length_c   1.000
_cell.angle_alpha   90.00
_cell.angle_beta   90.00
_cell.angle_gamma   90.00
#
_symmetry.space_group_name_H-M   'P 1'
#
loop_
_entity.id
_entity.type
_entity.pdbx_description
1 polymer ?
#
loop_
_entity_poly.entity_id
_entity_poly.type
_entity_poly.pdbx_seq_one_letter_code
_entity_poly.pdbx_strand_id
1 'polypeptide(L)'
;MSCPYWESFGTACAIMAGHENVFALIDCNCFYASCERAFRPDLAKTPIVVLSNNDGCVIARSYDAKPFVKMGAPYFQIKDVLRHNGVIAFSSNYALYGDMSERVMTIIESMVPASEVYSIDKNKLHTMDAQS
;
A
#
# COMPACT_ATOMS: atom_id res chain seq x y z
N MET A 1 54.20 8.92 46.82
CA MET A 1 52.79 8.71 46.44
C MET A 1 52.80 8.09 45.05
N SER A 2 52.48 6.79 45.03
CA SER A 2 52.70 5.87 43.93
C SER A 2 51.63 6.04 42.86
N CYS A 3 52.04 6.31 41.63
CA CYS A 3 51.21 5.99 40.47
C CYS A 3 52.03 5.09 39.55
N PRO A 4 51.70 3.80 39.53
CA PRO A 4 51.89 3.02 38.31
C PRO A 4 50.63 2.23 37.95
N TYR A 5 50.64 1.78 36.70
CA TYR A 5 49.91 0.63 36.15
C TYR A 5 48.57 0.89 35.44
N TRP A 6 48.71 1.04 34.12
CA TRP A 6 47.80 0.51 33.11
C TRP A 6 47.62 -1.02 33.28
N GLU A 7 46.54 -1.58 32.73
CA GLU A 7 46.14 -3.02 32.70
C GLU A 7 45.35 -3.59 33.89
N SER A 8 44.03 -3.61 33.72
CA SER A 8 43.24 -4.81 34.00
C SER A 8 42.07 -4.88 33.02
N PHE A 9 42.04 -5.98 32.29
CA PHE A 9 41.06 -6.39 31.30
C PHE A 9 39.63 -6.40 31.85
N GLY A 10 38.69 -6.11 30.95
CA GLY A 10 37.31 -6.59 31.03
C GLY A 10 36.37 -5.69 31.82
N THR A 11 35.52 -4.96 31.10
CA THR A 11 34.06 -5.12 31.16
C THR A 11 33.49 -4.24 30.06
N ALA A 12 32.90 -4.90 29.07
CA ALA A 12 31.93 -4.40 28.11
C ALA A 12 31.95 -2.87 27.91
N CYS A 13 32.60 -2.44 26.81
CA CYS A 13 32.00 -1.36 26.02
C CYS A 13 30.60 -1.86 25.69
N ALA A 14 29.63 -1.52 26.53
CA ALA A 14 28.22 -1.68 26.23
C ALA A 14 28.03 -0.82 24.98
N ILE A 15 28.17 -1.47 23.83
CA ILE A 15 27.49 -1.07 22.61
C ILE A 15 26.05 -0.98 23.06
N MET A 16 25.63 0.21 23.46
CA MET A 16 24.24 0.60 23.50
C MET A 16 23.82 0.48 22.03
N ALA A 17 23.46 -0.75 21.64
CA ALA A 17 22.73 -1.01 20.41
C ALA A 17 21.38 -0.34 20.61
N GLY A 18 21.36 0.98 20.42
CA GLY A 18 20.14 1.72 20.21
C GLY A 18 19.53 1.09 18.97
N HIS A 19 18.53 0.25 19.19
CA HIS A 19 17.75 -0.32 18.11
C HIS A 19 17.06 0.85 17.41
N GLU A 20 17.56 1.27 16.26
CA GLU A 20 16.81 2.21 15.44
C GLU A 20 15.59 1.46 14.90
N ASN A 21 14.41 1.83 15.42
CA ASN A 21 13.16 1.30 14.92
C ASN A 21 12.99 1.76 13.47
N VAL A 22 13.05 0.82 12.53
CA VAL A 22 12.80 1.09 11.12
C VAL A 22 11.31 0.97 10.87
N PHE A 23 10.74 2.03 10.30
CA PHE A 23 9.34 2.08 9.91
C PHE A 23 9.23 1.97 8.39
N ALA A 24 8.32 1.11 7.93
CA ALA A 24 7.93 1.03 6.53
C ALA A 24 6.44 1.34 6.37
N LEU A 25 6.08 2.05 5.30
CA LEU A 25 4.70 2.27 4.92
C LEU A 25 4.43 1.50 3.64
N ILE A 26 3.47 0.58 3.67
CA ILE A 26 3.00 -0.15 2.50
C ILE A 26 1.67 0.48 2.05
N ASP A 27 1.61 0.89 0.79
CA ASP A 27 0.42 1.45 0.14
C ASP A 27 0.17 0.70 -1.18
N CYS A 28 -1.01 0.10 -1.32
CA CYS A 28 -1.39 -0.61 -2.52
C CYS A 28 -1.77 0.35 -3.64
N ASN A 29 -0.90 0.43 -4.65
CA ASN A 29 -1.11 1.27 -5.81
C ASN A 29 -2.46 1.03 -6.51
N CYS A 30 -3.28 2.08 -6.62
CA CYS A 30 -4.57 2.05 -7.31
C CYS A 30 -5.48 0.89 -6.85
N PHE A 31 -5.48 0.58 -5.55
CA PHE A 31 -6.01 -0.66 -4.95
C PHE A 31 -7.28 -1.20 -5.61
N TYR A 32 -8.39 -0.46 -5.64
CA TYR A 32 -9.64 -0.96 -6.24
C TYR A 32 -9.51 -1.33 -7.72
N ALA A 33 -8.84 -0.50 -8.53
CA ALA A 33 -8.62 -0.80 -9.94
C ALA A 33 -7.69 -2.02 -10.12
N SER A 34 -6.74 -2.21 -9.20
CA SER A 34 -5.86 -3.38 -9.16
C SER A 34 -6.62 -4.65 -8.75
N CYS A 35 -7.58 -4.57 -7.82
CA CYS A 35 -8.44 -5.68 -7.43
C CYS A 35 -9.30 -6.18 -8.60
N GLU A 36 -9.91 -5.27 -9.38
CA GLU A 36 -10.67 -5.65 -10.59
C GLU A 36 -9.79 -6.33 -11.65
N ARG A 37 -8.50 -5.95 -11.70
CA ARG A 37 -7.54 -6.50 -12.66
C ARG A 37 -6.90 -7.82 -12.18
N ALA A 38 -6.85 -8.08 -10.87
CA ALA A 38 -6.07 -9.17 -10.26
C ALA A 38 -6.40 -10.55 -10.83
N PHE A 39 -7.67 -10.80 -11.17
CA PHE A 39 -8.15 -12.08 -11.71
C PHE A 39 -8.62 -11.98 -13.17
N ARG A 40 -8.32 -10.86 -13.84
CA ARG A 40 -8.80 -10.54 -15.20
C ARG A 40 -7.62 -10.17 -16.12
N PRO A 41 -6.93 -11.16 -16.71
CA PRO A 41 -5.77 -10.91 -17.56
C PRO A 41 -6.09 -10.10 -18.81
N ASP A 42 -7.35 -10.14 -19.26
CA ASP A 42 -7.87 -9.31 -20.36
C ASP A 42 -7.83 -7.80 -20.04
N LEU A 43 -7.80 -7.42 -18.77
CA LEU A 43 -7.76 -6.03 -18.32
C LEU A 43 -6.34 -5.50 -18.08
N ALA A 44 -5.30 -6.29 -18.36
CA ALA A 44 -3.91 -5.96 -18.03
C ALA A 44 -3.42 -4.62 -18.62
N LYS A 45 -3.85 -4.30 -19.84
CA LYS A 45 -3.50 -3.06 -20.55
C LYS A 45 -4.68 -2.10 -20.76
N THR A 46 -5.79 -2.39 -20.10
CA THR A 46 -7.03 -1.64 -20.27
C THR A 46 -7.13 -0.57 -19.19
N PRO A 47 -7.36 0.70 -19.53
CA PRO A 47 -7.59 1.75 -18.54
C PRO A 47 -8.87 1.49 -17.75
N ILE A 48 -8.78 1.57 -16.42
CA ILE A 48 -9.87 1.22 -15.50
C ILE A 48 -10.16 2.39 -14.57
N VAL A 49 -11.45 2.66 -14.37
CA VAL A 49 -11.94 3.48 -13.26
C VAL A 49 -12.94 2.68 -12.43
N VAL A 50 -12.94 2.92 -11.12
CA VAL A 50 -13.95 2.37 -10.20
C VAL A 50 -14.80 3.53 -9.70
N LEU A 51 -16.11 3.35 -9.78
CA LEU A 51 -17.13 4.32 -9.39
C LEU A 51 -17.61 4.06 -7.97
N SER A 52 -18.08 5.10 -7.29
CA SER A 52 -18.70 5.02 -5.96
C SER A 52 -19.97 4.17 -5.96
N ASN A 53 -20.52 3.92 -4.78
CA ASN A 53 -21.90 3.45 -4.66
C ASN A 53 -22.85 4.28 -5.54
N ASN A 54 -23.75 3.56 -6.20
CA ASN A 54 -24.72 4.11 -7.15
C ASN A 54 -24.09 4.84 -8.36
N ASP A 55 -22.85 4.51 -8.71
CA ASP A 55 -22.13 5.02 -9.89
C ASP A 55 -22.05 6.55 -9.97
N GLY A 56 -21.99 7.22 -8.82
CA GLY A 56 -22.02 8.69 -8.73
C GLY A 56 -20.74 9.33 -9.24
N CYS A 57 -19.60 8.95 -8.69
CA CYS A 57 -18.31 9.56 -9.00
C CYS A 57 -17.17 8.54 -9.05
N VAL A 58 -16.06 8.93 -9.68
CA VAL A 58 -14.85 8.10 -9.75
C VAL A 58 -14.12 8.11 -8.40
N ILE A 59 -13.96 6.94 -7.78
CA ILE A 59 -13.29 6.77 -6.49
C ILE A 59 -11.91 6.13 -6.60
N ALA A 60 -11.64 5.41 -7.70
CA ALA A 60 -10.31 4.91 -8.01
C ALA A 60 -10.08 4.89 -9.52
N ARG A 61 -8.81 4.92 -9.91
CA ARG A 61 -8.38 4.93 -11.31
C ARG A 61 -7.03 4.25 -11.43
N SER A 62 -6.85 3.43 -12.45
CA SER A 62 -5.56 2.86 -12.81
C SER A 62 -4.62 3.94 -13.38
N TYR A 63 -3.32 3.68 -13.44
CA TYR A 63 -2.33 4.68 -13.89
C TYR A 63 -2.57 5.17 -15.32
N ASP A 64 -2.92 4.27 -16.21
CA ASP A 64 -3.30 4.50 -17.61
C ASP A 64 -4.61 5.30 -17.75
N ALA A 65 -5.50 5.28 -16.75
CA ALA A 65 -6.71 6.10 -16.75
C ALA A 65 -6.50 7.54 -16.21
N LYS A 66 -5.39 7.81 -15.49
CA LYS A 66 -5.11 9.12 -14.86
C LYS A 66 -5.09 10.31 -15.83
N PRO A 67 -4.55 10.20 -17.06
CA PRO A 67 -4.52 11.32 -18.00
C PRO A 67 -5.92 11.76 -18.48
N PHE A 68 -6.87 10.83 -18.52
CA PHE A 68 -8.20 11.06 -19.11
C PHE A 68 -9.24 11.48 -18.08
N VAL A 69 -9.07 11.08 -16.81
CA VAL A 69 -10.13 11.18 -15.80
C VAL A 69 -9.57 11.68 -14.48
N LYS A 70 -10.21 12.69 -13.89
CA LYS A 70 -9.88 13.20 -12.56
C LYS A 70 -10.53 12.35 -11.46
N MET A 71 -9.86 12.25 -10.30
CA MET A 71 -10.45 11.64 -9.12
C MET A 71 -11.67 12.46 -8.66
N GLY A 72 -12.73 11.81 -8.20
CA GLY A 72 -13.97 12.46 -7.75
C GLY A 72 -14.84 13.02 -8.88
N ALA A 73 -14.46 12.83 -10.15
CA ALA A 73 -15.26 13.30 -11.27
C ALA A 73 -16.62 12.59 -11.30
N PRO A 74 -17.75 13.31 -11.46
CA PRO A 74 -19.07 12.70 -11.58
C PRO A 74 -19.18 11.88 -12.86
N TYR A 75 -19.59 10.61 -12.75
CA TYR A 75 -19.60 9.67 -13.88
C TYR A 75 -20.43 10.18 -15.06
N PHE A 76 -21.60 10.76 -14.78
CA PHE A 76 -22.51 11.25 -15.82
C PHE A 76 -21.89 12.33 -16.73
N GLN A 77 -20.90 13.08 -16.23
CA GLN A 77 -20.20 14.12 -16.98
C GLN A 77 -19.06 13.57 -17.84
N ILE A 78 -18.46 12.46 -17.42
CA ILE A 78 -17.26 11.89 -18.05
C ILE A 78 -17.53 10.64 -18.87
N LYS A 79 -18.75 10.10 -18.87
CA LYS A 79 -19.14 8.86 -19.56
C LYS A 79 -18.68 8.82 -21.03
N ASP A 80 -18.78 9.94 -21.74
CA ASP A 80 -18.44 10.00 -23.16
C ASP A 80 -16.91 10.07 -23.36
N VAL A 81 -16.20 10.74 -22.45
CA VAL A 81 -14.73 10.74 -22.40
C VAL A 81 -14.20 9.33 -22.13
N LEU A 82 -14.80 8.60 -21.19
CA LEU A 82 -14.43 7.23 -20.87
C LEU A 82 -14.58 6.32 -22.11
N ARG A 83 -15.75 6.38 -22.76
CA ARG A 83 -16.03 5.61 -23.98
C ARG A 83 -15.06 5.92 -25.12
N HIS A 84 -14.78 7.20 -25.36
CA HIS A 84 -13.89 7.62 -26.45
C HIS A 84 -12.45 7.15 -26.24
N ASN A 85 -11.98 7.09 -24.99
CA ASN A 85 -10.61 6.69 -24.65
C ASN A 85 -10.50 5.19 -24.30
N GLY A 86 -11.57 4.39 -24.50
CA GLY A 86 -11.57 2.96 -24.19
C GLY A 86 -11.40 2.64 -22.70
N VAL A 87 -11.75 3.57 -21.81
CA VAL A 87 -11.66 3.40 -20.35
C VAL A 87 -12.89 2.62 -19.88
N ILE A 88 -12.66 1.52 -19.16
CA ILE A 88 -13.73 0.71 -18.58
C ILE A 88 -14.04 1.23 -17.17
N ALA A 89 -15.32 1.47 -16.90
CA ALA A 89 -15.82 1.81 -15.59
C ALA A 89 -16.43 0.59 -14.90
N PHE A 90 -16.06 0.37 -13.63
CA PHE A 90 -16.66 -0.65 -12.76
C PHE A 90 -17.41 0.02 -11.62
N SER A 91 -18.60 -0.50 -11.30
CA SER A 91 -19.26 -0.18 -10.04
C SER A 91 -18.47 -0.78 -8.87
N SER A 92 -18.47 -0.09 -7.73
CA SER A 92 -17.75 -0.56 -6.53
C SER A 92 -18.18 -1.96 -6.10
N ASN A 93 -17.22 -2.87 -5.97
CA ASN A 93 -17.38 -4.18 -5.34
C ASN A 93 -16.63 -4.26 -4.01
N TYR A 94 -17.24 -3.70 -2.95
CA TYR A 94 -16.61 -3.64 -1.63
C TYR A 94 -16.35 -5.01 -0.99
N ALA A 95 -17.12 -6.04 -1.35
CA ALA A 95 -16.88 -7.39 -0.87
C ALA A 95 -15.55 -7.95 -1.42
N LEU A 96 -15.33 -7.80 -2.74
CA LEU A 96 -14.06 -8.16 -3.38
C LEU A 96 -12.89 -7.35 -2.79
N TYR A 97 -13.07 -6.04 -2.60
CA TYR A 97 -12.00 -5.18 -2.11
C TYR A 97 -11.64 -5.50 -0.65
N GLY A 98 -12.62 -5.86 0.17
CA GLY A 98 -12.41 -6.34 1.54
C GLY A 98 -11.62 -7.65 1.59
N ASP A 99 -12.03 -8.66 0.82
CA ASP A 99 -11.33 -9.95 0.73
C ASP A 99 -9.87 -9.78 0.27
N MET A 100 -9.66 -8.97 -0.77
CA MET A 100 -8.32 -8.68 -1.26
C MET A 100 -7.46 -7.93 -0.24
N SER A 101 -8.05 -6.99 0.50
CA SER A 101 -7.37 -6.24 1.57
C SER A 101 -6.91 -7.20 2.66
N GLU A 102 -7.81 -8.04 3.16
CA GLU A 102 -7.52 -9.00 4.23
C GLU A 102 -6.36 -9.91 3.82
N ARG A 103 -6.39 -10.46 2.61
CA ARG A 103 -5.32 -11.33 2.08
C ARG A 103 -3.97 -10.62 2.00
N VAL A 104 -3.94 -9.36 1.58
CA VAL A 104 -2.70 -8.56 1.55
C VAL A 104 -2.18 -8.34 2.97
N MET A 105 -3.06 -7.98 3.91
CA MET A 105 -2.66 -7.71 5.29
C MET A 105 -2.14 -8.97 5.99
N THR A 106 -2.80 -10.13 5.81
CA THR A 106 -2.34 -11.41 6.36
C THR A 106 -0.92 -11.78 5.87
N ILE A 107 -0.61 -11.53 4.59
CA ILE A 107 0.73 -11.78 4.06
C ILE A 107 1.74 -10.83 4.70
N ILE A 108 1.41 -9.54 4.80
CA ILE A 108 2.29 -8.54 5.40
C ILE A 108 2.57 -8.87 6.87
N GLU A 109 1.53 -9.19 7.64
CA GLU A 109 1.63 -9.61 9.05
C GLU A 109 2.53 -10.83 9.24
N SER A 110 2.54 -11.77 8.30
CA SER A 110 3.42 -12.94 8.36
C SER A 110 4.91 -12.61 8.14
N MET A 111 5.23 -11.44 7.58
CA MET A 111 6.58 -11.05 7.19
C MET A 111 7.22 -10.03 8.14
N VAL A 112 6.46 -9.43 9.07
CA VAL A 112 6.98 -8.42 9.99
C VAL A 112 6.66 -8.74 11.45
N PRO A 113 7.51 -8.32 12.40
CA PRO A 113 7.28 -8.58 13.82
C PRO A 113 6.11 -7.76 14.41
N ALA A 114 5.81 -6.59 13.84
CA ALA A 114 4.62 -5.81 14.22
C ALA A 114 4.11 -4.96 13.05
N SER A 115 2.78 -4.95 12.87
CA SER A 115 2.09 -4.16 11.85
C SER A 115 0.84 -3.50 12.42
N GLU A 116 0.57 -2.27 11.98
CA GLU A 116 -0.66 -1.53 12.25
C GLU A 116 -1.39 -1.24 10.94
N VAL A 117 -2.64 -1.70 10.83
CA VAL A 117 -3.50 -1.41 9.68
C VAL A 117 -4.02 0.01 9.79
N TYR A 118 -3.78 0.85 8.78
CA TYR A 118 -4.19 2.25 8.76
C TYR A 118 -5.43 2.49 7.90
N SER A 119 -5.55 1.76 6.78
CA SER A 119 -6.75 1.68 5.94
C SER A 119 -6.73 0.39 5.12
N ILE A 120 -7.79 0.13 4.35
CA ILE A 120 -7.95 -1.09 3.55
C ILE A 120 -6.79 -1.35 2.57
N ASP A 121 -6.06 -0.30 2.21
CA ASP A 121 -4.97 -0.30 1.25
C ASP A 121 -3.62 0.09 1.87
N LYS A 122 -3.59 0.41 3.18
CA LYS A 122 -2.41 0.98 3.84
C LYS A 122 -2.09 0.33 5.17
N ASN A 123 -0.85 -0.16 5.29
CA ASN A 123 -0.28 -0.67 6.52
C ASN A 123 0.99 0.07 6.90
N LYS A 124 1.12 0.36 8.19
CA LYS A 124 2.35 0.83 8.82
C LYS A 124 3.03 -0.34 9.49
N LEU A 125 4.31 -0.54 9.21
CA LEU A 125 5.08 -1.68 9.70
C LEU A 125 6.21 -1.22 10.60
N HIS A 126 6.44 -1.99 11.64
CA HIS A 126 7.57 -1.88 12.54
C HIS A 126 8.48 -3.07 12.25
N THR A 127 9.60 -2.81 11.60
CA THR A 127 10.66 -3.80 11.45
C THR A 127 11.67 -3.57 12.57
N MET A 128 11.73 -4.52 13.50
CA MET A 128 12.93 -4.70 14.32
C MET A 128 13.94 -5.44 13.44
N ASP A 129 15.19 -4.95 13.43
CA ASP A 129 16.37 -5.51 12.75
C ASP A 129 16.67 -4.98 11.34
N ALA A 130 17.22 -3.76 11.27
CA ALA A 130 18.15 -3.40 10.20
C ALA A 130 19.58 -3.78 10.62
N GLN A 131 19.88 -5.08 10.66
CA GLN A 131 21.25 -5.58 10.62
C GLN A 131 21.32 -6.77 9.65
N SER A 132 21.72 -6.47 8.41
CA SER A 132 22.33 -7.42 7.47
C SER A 132 23.64 -6.83 6.99
#